data_AF-A0A7X9G2G5-F1
#
_entry.id   AF-A0A7X9G2G5-F1
#
_cell.length_a   1.000
_cell.length_b   1.000
_cell.length_c   1.000
_cell.angle_alpha   90.00
_cell.angle_beta   90.00
_cell.angle_gamma   90.00
#
_symmetry.space_group_name_H-M   'P 1'
#
loop_
_entity.id
_entity.type
_entity.pdbx_description
1 polymer ?
#
loop_
_entity_poly.entity_id
_entity_poly.type
_entity_poly.pdbx_seq_one_letter_code
_entity_poly.pdbx_strand_id
1 'polypeptide(L)'
;PDASRYFDFVDATDGFLPEIYPIRGPEGKPGVAKVVTDMKTIQKDLQLKGNPPRTIWAIVQYFQGWSSWVRFPTFAELRAMTYLSIINGAHGMTWYTYGGYNKNHGVTDTPETWRNITTVAKELAALQDILVERNPPQPPAPVIVDGPTVDTEGNHAVSILLKVHQGKKFLLASCSAEATVKAQITLPGVKSAKVLFEDRTIQLADGVLTDTFTNYGTHVYELE
;
A
#
# COMPACT_ATOMS: atom_id res chain seq x y z
N PRO A 1 15.56 16.27 -9.76
CA PRO A 1 16.72 15.40 -10.11
C PRO A 1 16.21 14.12 -10.77
N ASP A 2 16.82 13.67 -11.86
CA ASP A 2 16.34 12.46 -12.55
C ASP A 2 16.56 11.17 -11.75
N ALA A 3 17.54 11.17 -10.84
CA ALA A 3 17.82 10.13 -9.86
C ALA A 3 17.80 10.70 -8.44
N SER A 4 17.33 9.93 -7.45
CA SER A 4 17.34 10.37 -6.06
C SER A 4 18.75 10.29 -5.46
N ARG A 5 18.97 10.88 -4.28
CA ARG A 5 20.24 10.69 -3.54
C ARG A 5 20.49 9.22 -3.19
N TYR A 6 19.46 8.38 -3.17
CA TYR A 6 19.58 6.95 -2.90
C TYR A 6 20.14 6.16 -4.08
N PHE A 7 20.12 6.70 -5.29
CA PHE A 7 20.67 6.03 -6.48
C PHE A 7 22.12 5.55 -6.28
N ASP A 8 22.95 6.37 -5.62
CA ASP A 8 24.34 6.04 -5.33
C ASP A 8 24.50 4.96 -4.24
N PHE A 9 23.46 4.73 -3.43
CA PHE A 9 23.47 3.75 -2.35
C PHE A 9 23.05 2.34 -2.82
N VAL A 10 22.47 2.21 -4.02
CA VAL A 10 21.89 0.94 -4.49
C VAL A 10 22.91 -0.20 -4.58
N ASP A 11 24.15 0.14 -4.89
CA ASP A 11 25.23 -0.84 -5.07
C ASP A 11 25.85 -1.29 -3.73
N ALA A 12 25.50 -0.62 -2.62
CA ALA A 12 26.09 -0.85 -1.30
C ALA A 12 25.18 -1.64 -0.34
N THR A 13 24.01 -2.13 -0.78
CA THR A 13 23.06 -2.85 0.08
C THR A 13 22.40 -4.04 -0.61
N ASP A 14 22.10 -5.09 0.15
CA ASP A 14 21.28 -6.23 -0.30
C ASP A 14 19.77 -5.98 -0.13
N GLY A 15 19.40 -5.05 0.75
CA GLY A 15 18.02 -4.72 1.06
C GLY A 15 17.82 -3.24 1.40
N PHE A 16 16.67 -2.70 1.01
CA PHE A 16 16.27 -1.33 1.33
C PHE A 16 15.22 -1.34 2.40
N LEU A 17 15.43 -0.53 3.43
CA LEU A 17 14.48 -0.33 4.51
C LEU A 17 14.04 1.14 4.54
N PRO A 18 13.24 1.60 3.55
CA PRO A 18 12.83 2.99 3.51
C PRO A 18 11.91 3.31 4.69
N GLU A 19 12.23 4.37 5.41
CA GLU A 19 11.39 4.92 6.48
C GLU A 19 10.39 5.91 5.89
N ILE A 20 9.10 5.58 5.96
CA ILE A 20 8.02 6.34 5.35
C ILE A 20 7.01 6.73 6.42
N TYR A 21 7.16 7.94 6.96
CA TYR A 21 6.34 8.46 8.08
C TYR A 21 5.55 9.72 7.69
N PRO A 22 4.52 9.58 6.85
CA PRO A 22 3.85 10.72 6.27
C PRO A 22 2.87 11.40 7.24
N ILE A 23 2.23 10.65 8.16
CA ILE A 23 1.10 11.15 8.94
C ILE A 23 1.57 12.09 10.06
N ARG A 24 1.73 13.36 9.72
CA ARG A 24 2.13 14.45 10.61
C ARG A 24 0.91 15.18 11.19
N GLY A 25 1.16 16.13 12.09
CA GLY A 25 0.13 16.99 12.68
C GLY A 25 -0.64 17.85 11.68
N PRO A 26 -1.51 18.76 12.17
CA PRO A 26 -2.55 19.42 11.36
C PRO A 26 -2.04 20.33 10.23
N GLU A 27 -0.74 20.60 10.15
CA GLU A 27 -0.14 21.33 9.05
C GLU A 27 0.11 20.38 7.87
N GLY A 28 -0.74 20.46 6.85
CA GLY A 28 -0.75 19.57 5.70
C GLY A 28 0.57 19.47 4.95
N LYS A 29 1.38 18.46 5.29
CA LYS A 29 2.48 17.86 4.50
C LYS A 29 2.81 16.47 5.07
N PRO A 30 3.22 15.53 4.21
CA PRO A 30 2.45 14.88 3.15
C PRO A 30 1.55 13.75 3.70
N GLY A 31 0.53 13.31 2.96
CA GLY A 31 -0.40 12.24 3.40
C GLY A 31 0.03 10.83 2.99
N VAL A 32 -0.90 9.87 3.07
CA VAL A 32 -0.70 8.48 2.62
C VAL A 32 -0.08 8.38 1.21
N ALA A 33 -0.44 9.31 0.32
CA ALA A 33 0.14 9.49 -1.02
C ALA A 33 1.67 9.40 -1.10
N LYS A 34 2.38 9.88 -0.08
CA LYS A 34 3.85 9.82 -0.06
C LYS A 34 4.41 8.41 -0.10
N VAL A 35 3.68 7.41 0.42
CA VAL A 35 4.09 6.00 0.30
C VAL A 35 4.26 5.61 -1.15
N VAL A 36 3.32 6.01 -2.02
CA VAL A 36 3.39 5.70 -3.45
C VAL A 36 4.59 6.40 -4.09
N THR A 37 4.79 7.68 -3.80
CA THR A 37 5.92 8.48 -4.34
C THR A 37 7.27 7.91 -3.93
N ASP A 38 7.46 7.60 -2.64
CA ASP A 38 8.75 7.10 -2.13
C ASP A 38 9.04 5.70 -2.69
N MET A 39 8.04 4.82 -2.74
CA MET A 39 8.20 3.48 -3.31
C MET A 39 8.51 3.54 -4.82
N LYS A 40 7.80 4.38 -5.60
CA LYS A 40 8.10 4.57 -7.03
C LYS A 40 9.50 5.16 -7.26
N THR A 41 9.95 6.05 -6.37
CA THR A 41 11.31 6.60 -6.44
C THR A 41 12.34 5.49 -6.29
N ILE A 42 12.15 4.57 -5.33
CA ILE A 42 13.03 3.41 -5.16
C ILE A 42 13.00 2.51 -6.39
N GLN A 43 11.81 2.19 -6.93
CA GLN A 43 11.69 1.37 -8.14
C GLN A 43 12.40 2.02 -9.34
N LYS A 44 12.29 3.35 -9.50
CA LYS A 44 12.99 4.09 -10.55
C LYS A 44 14.51 3.99 -10.38
N ASP A 45 15.03 4.17 -9.17
CA ASP A 45 16.47 4.06 -8.91
C ASP A 45 16.98 2.64 -9.19
N LEU A 46 16.23 1.60 -8.81
CA LEU A 46 16.54 0.20 -9.14
C LEU A 46 16.55 -0.03 -10.65
N GLN A 47 15.56 0.48 -11.37
CA GLN A 47 15.48 0.37 -12.83
C GLN A 47 16.68 1.01 -13.51
N LEU A 48 17.06 2.22 -13.07
CA LEU A 48 18.23 2.93 -13.59
C LEU A 48 19.56 2.18 -13.30
N LYS A 49 19.60 1.30 -12.30
CA LYS A 49 20.72 0.40 -11.99
C LYS A 49 20.61 -0.99 -12.63
N GLY A 50 19.64 -1.21 -13.51
CA GLY A 50 19.46 -2.49 -14.21
C GLY A 50 18.69 -3.54 -13.42
N ASN A 51 17.85 -3.14 -12.46
CA ASN A 51 17.03 -4.02 -11.61
C ASN A 51 17.84 -5.08 -10.84
N PRO A 52 18.84 -4.68 -10.04
CA PRO A 52 19.57 -5.64 -9.21
C PRO A 52 18.60 -6.37 -8.25
N PRO A 53 18.84 -7.66 -7.94
CA PRO A 53 18.02 -8.38 -6.97
C PRO A 53 18.20 -7.72 -5.59
N ARG A 54 17.11 -7.11 -5.11
CA ARG A 54 17.10 -6.34 -3.87
C ARG A 54 15.80 -6.60 -3.13
N THR A 55 15.90 -6.85 -1.83
CA THR A 55 14.70 -6.88 -0.98
C THR A 55 14.31 -5.46 -0.57
N ILE A 56 13.03 -5.20 -0.38
CA ILE A 56 12.53 -3.90 0.08
C ILE A 56 11.60 -4.16 1.25
N TRP A 57 11.99 -3.71 2.43
CA TRP A 57 11.26 -3.85 3.68
C TRP A 57 10.80 -2.48 4.13
N ALA A 58 9.62 -2.06 3.68
CA ALA A 58 9.12 -0.73 3.98
C ALA A 58 8.86 -0.58 5.48
N ILE A 59 9.46 0.44 6.09
CA ILE A 59 9.22 0.81 7.48
C ILE A 59 8.17 1.92 7.47
N VAL A 60 6.93 1.59 7.80
CA VAL A 60 5.81 2.54 7.79
C VAL A 60 5.48 3.02 9.20
N GLN A 61 4.93 4.24 9.28
CA GLN A 61 4.54 4.82 10.56
C GLN A 61 3.40 4.05 11.21
N TYR A 62 3.58 3.69 12.47
CA TYR A 62 2.50 3.39 13.40
C TYR A 62 2.87 3.79 14.83
N PHE A 63 3.08 5.09 15.00
CA PHE A 63 3.54 5.71 16.23
C PHE A 63 3.01 7.15 16.35
N GLN A 64 3.15 7.73 17.55
CA GLN A 64 2.96 9.16 17.81
C GLN A 64 3.95 9.68 18.88
N GLY A 65 4.01 11.00 19.07
CA GLY A 65 4.72 11.66 20.18
C GLY A 65 6.06 12.30 19.82
N TRP A 66 6.61 11.94 18.66
CA TRP A 66 7.79 12.61 18.09
C TRP A 66 7.42 13.99 17.53
N SER A 67 8.44 14.82 17.29
CA SER A 67 8.36 16.26 17.01
C SER A 67 7.14 16.70 16.18
N SER A 68 6.91 16.08 15.02
CA SER A 68 5.80 16.41 14.10
C SER A 68 4.71 15.34 14.00
N TRP A 69 4.83 14.21 14.70
CA TRP A 69 3.90 13.08 14.63
C TRP A 69 3.01 13.08 15.87
N VAL A 70 2.05 14.01 15.90
CA VAL A 70 1.23 14.31 17.08
C VAL A 70 0.06 13.34 17.28
N ARG A 71 -0.19 12.43 16.34
CA ARG A 71 -1.23 11.41 16.41
C ARG A 71 -0.76 10.10 15.77
N PHE A 72 -1.40 9.00 16.16
CA PHE A 72 -1.31 7.76 15.40
C PHE A 72 -2.00 7.92 14.03
N PRO A 73 -1.55 7.17 13.00
CA PRO A 73 -2.37 6.91 11.83
C PRO A 73 -3.70 6.26 12.24
N THR A 74 -4.77 6.66 11.57
CA THR A 74 -6.06 5.97 11.63
C THR A 74 -5.93 4.55 11.08
N PHE A 75 -6.92 3.69 11.34
CA PHE A 75 -6.91 2.33 10.78
C PHE A 75 -6.86 2.33 9.25
N ALA A 76 -7.60 3.23 8.59
CA ALA A 76 -7.60 3.35 7.13
C ALA A 76 -6.23 3.78 6.59
N GLU A 77 -5.59 4.77 7.23
CA GLU A 77 -4.23 5.21 6.87
C GLU A 77 -3.19 4.09 7.08
N LEU A 78 -3.21 3.40 8.23
CA LEU A 78 -2.31 2.28 8.52
C LEU A 78 -2.43 1.19 7.44
N ARG A 79 -3.67 0.79 7.14
CA ARG A 79 -3.96 -0.26 6.17
C ARG A 79 -3.53 0.17 4.76
N ALA A 80 -3.89 1.38 4.32
CA ALA A 80 -3.49 1.90 3.02
C ALA A 80 -1.98 2.03 2.88
N MET A 81 -1.27 2.62 3.86
CA MET A 81 0.19 2.71 3.82
C MET A 81 0.86 1.34 3.69
N THR A 82 0.31 0.32 4.37
CA THR A 82 0.82 -1.06 4.28
C THR A 82 0.61 -1.64 2.89
N TYR A 83 -0.62 -1.62 2.38
CA TYR A 83 -0.93 -2.21 1.07
C TYR A 83 -0.31 -1.43 -0.08
N LEU A 84 -0.26 -0.09 -0.02
CA LEU A 84 0.42 0.73 -1.03
C LEU A 84 1.92 0.45 -1.08
N SER A 85 2.56 0.17 0.07
CA SER A 85 3.97 -0.25 0.08
C SER A 85 4.15 -1.55 -0.70
N ILE A 86 3.33 -2.57 -0.43
CA ILE A 86 3.37 -3.88 -1.11
C ILE A 86 3.06 -3.73 -2.60
N ILE A 87 1.98 -3.03 -2.94
CA ILE A 87 1.53 -2.80 -4.32
C ILE A 87 2.63 -2.12 -5.15
N ASN A 88 3.39 -1.20 -4.54
CA ASN A 88 4.48 -0.49 -5.20
C ASN A 88 5.86 -1.15 -4.99
N GLY A 89 5.89 -2.44 -4.63
CA GLY A 89 7.08 -3.29 -4.73
C GLY A 89 7.80 -3.61 -3.43
N ALA A 90 7.21 -3.35 -2.26
CA ALA A 90 7.75 -3.88 -1.00
C ALA A 90 7.62 -5.40 -0.95
N HIS A 91 8.69 -6.06 -0.50
CA HIS A 91 8.79 -7.51 -0.28
C HIS A 91 8.50 -7.90 1.17
N GLY A 92 8.62 -6.93 2.09
CA GLY A 92 8.35 -7.10 3.51
C GLY A 92 7.88 -5.79 4.13
N MET A 93 7.30 -5.90 5.33
CA MET A 93 6.75 -4.76 6.07
C MET A 93 7.34 -4.70 7.46
N THR A 94 7.59 -3.49 7.94
CA THR A 94 7.91 -3.18 9.33
C THR A 94 7.06 -1.98 9.75
N TRP A 95 6.45 -2.03 10.92
CA TRP A 95 5.73 -0.89 11.48
C TRP A 95 6.55 -0.30 12.62
N TYR A 96 7.02 0.93 12.45
CA TYR A 96 7.71 1.63 13.53
C TYR A 96 6.66 2.20 14.48
N THR A 97 6.76 2.08 15.80
CA THR A 97 7.70 1.24 16.57
C THR A 97 6.93 0.32 17.50
N TYR A 98 7.52 -0.78 17.92
CA TYR A 98 6.86 -1.74 18.81
C TYR A 98 6.46 -1.10 20.15
N GLY A 99 7.41 -0.50 20.87
CA GLY A 99 7.19 0.13 22.18
C GLY A 99 7.24 1.65 22.16
N GLY A 100 7.20 2.27 23.33
CA GLY A 100 7.32 3.73 23.51
C GLY A 100 8.47 4.14 24.44
N TYR A 101 8.85 5.42 24.40
CA TYR A 101 9.81 6.02 25.33
C TYR A 101 9.40 7.46 25.68
N ASN A 102 9.20 7.76 26.97
CA ASN A 102 8.65 9.05 27.44
C ASN A 102 7.31 9.38 26.75
N LYS A 103 7.25 10.49 26.01
CA LYS A 103 6.06 10.94 25.28
C LYS A 103 5.86 10.25 23.92
N ASN A 104 6.77 9.37 23.54
CA ASN A 104 6.76 8.66 22.27
C ASN A 104 6.06 7.31 22.46
N HIS A 105 5.06 7.02 21.64
CA HIS A 105 4.19 5.86 21.79
C HIS A 105 4.21 4.99 20.53
N GLY A 106 4.27 3.67 20.73
CA GLY A 106 4.33 2.66 19.66
C GLY A 106 3.10 1.76 19.59
N VAL A 107 3.21 0.66 18.87
CA VAL A 107 2.08 -0.23 18.54
C VAL A 107 1.44 -0.90 19.77
N THR A 108 2.16 -1.00 20.89
CA THR A 108 1.68 -1.58 22.15
C THR A 108 1.10 -0.55 23.13
N ASP A 109 0.87 0.70 22.71
CA ASP A 109 0.47 1.79 23.61
C ASP A 109 -0.96 1.62 24.16
N THR A 110 -1.92 1.28 23.30
CA THR A 110 -3.33 1.09 23.69
C THR A 110 -3.92 -0.20 23.10
N PRO A 111 -4.99 -0.76 23.70
CA PRO A 111 -5.72 -1.89 23.12
C PRO A 111 -6.23 -1.62 21.70
N GLU A 112 -6.61 -0.37 21.39
CA GLU A 112 -7.04 0.01 20.06
C GLU A 112 -5.88 -0.06 19.06
N THR A 113 -4.72 0.52 19.41
CA THR A 113 -3.55 0.47 18.53
C THR A 113 -3.10 -0.96 18.26
N TRP A 114 -3.08 -1.81 19.29
CA TRP A 114 -2.73 -3.22 19.17
C TRP A 114 -3.74 -3.99 18.29
N ARG A 115 -5.04 -3.75 18.47
CA ARG A 115 -6.08 -4.38 17.65
C ARG A 115 -5.96 -3.98 16.18
N ASN A 116 -5.72 -2.71 15.89
CA ASN A 116 -5.58 -2.20 14.53
C ASN A 116 -4.40 -2.84 13.81
N ILE A 117 -3.21 -2.83 14.42
CA ILE A 117 -2.01 -3.42 13.80
C ILE A 117 -2.11 -4.94 13.65
N THR A 118 -2.64 -5.64 14.66
CA THR A 118 -2.78 -7.10 14.57
C THR A 118 -3.83 -7.53 13.56
N THR A 119 -4.84 -6.69 13.30
CA THR A 119 -5.80 -6.93 12.21
C THR A 119 -5.09 -6.90 10.87
N VAL A 120 -4.33 -5.83 10.57
CA VAL A 120 -3.58 -5.71 9.31
C VAL A 120 -2.54 -6.83 9.18
N ALA A 121 -1.81 -7.15 10.26
CA ALA A 121 -0.83 -8.23 10.25
C ALA A 121 -1.47 -9.61 9.96
N LYS A 122 -2.68 -9.88 10.46
CA LYS A 122 -3.42 -11.12 10.15
C LYS A 122 -3.86 -11.18 8.70
N GLU A 123 -4.25 -10.05 8.09
CA GLU A 123 -4.55 -10.00 6.65
C GLU A 123 -3.30 -10.37 5.83
N LEU A 124 -2.13 -9.79 6.15
CA LEU A 124 -0.88 -10.10 5.47
C LEU A 124 -0.47 -11.57 5.68
N ALA A 125 -0.66 -12.11 6.88
CA ALA A 125 -0.39 -13.53 7.16
C ALA A 125 -1.29 -14.45 6.32
N ALA A 126 -2.57 -14.11 6.16
CA ALA A 126 -3.48 -14.87 5.29
C ALA A 126 -3.11 -14.80 3.80
N LEU A 127 -2.39 -13.75 3.39
CA LEU A 127 -1.94 -13.54 2.02
C LEU A 127 -0.48 -13.99 1.77
N GLN A 128 0.24 -14.48 2.78
CA GLN A 128 1.71 -14.64 2.71
C GLN A 128 2.18 -15.45 1.49
N ASP A 129 1.53 -16.59 1.20
CA ASP A 129 1.90 -17.47 0.09
C ASP A 129 1.60 -16.83 -1.27
N ILE A 130 0.57 -15.98 -1.33
CA ILE A 130 0.19 -15.21 -2.53
C ILE A 130 1.19 -14.07 -2.75
N LEU A 131 1.64 -13.41 -1.67
CA LEU A 131 2.52 -12.24 -1.75
C LEU A 131 3.93 -12.60 -2.24
N VAL A 132 4.43 -13.79 -1.92
CA VAL A 132 5.76 -14.26 -2.35
C VAL A 132 5.80 -14.75 -3.81
N GLU A 133 4.65 -14.87 -4.48
CA GLU A 133 4.59 -15.24 -5.89
C GLU A 133 5.20 -14.16 -6.79
N ARG A 134 5.78 -14.58 -7.92
CA ARG A 134 6.22 -13.64 -8.94
C ARG A 134 5.01 -12.90 -9.52
N ASN A 135 5.19 -11.61 -9.81
CA ASN A 135 4.14 -10.82 -10.41
C ASN A 135 3.87 -11.32 -11.86
N PRO A 136 2.63 -11.71 -12.20
CA PRO A 136 2.23 -11.95 -13.60
C PRO A 136 2.22 -10.63 -14.39
N PRO A 137 1.95 -10.64 -15.70
CA PRO A 137 1.56 -9.43 -16.42
C PRO A 137 0.44 -8.69 -15.68
N GLN A 138 0.66 -7.41 -15.41
CA GLN A 138 -0.25 -6.58 -14.63
C GLN A 138 -1.36 -6.01 -15.52
N PRO A 139 -2.60 -5.86 -15.01
CA PRO A 139 -3.66 -5.15 -15.72
C PRO A 139 -3.30 -3.67 -15.93
N PRO A 140 -3.98 -2.97 -16.86
CA PRO A 140 -3.81 -1.53 -17.01
C PRO A 140 -4.21 -0.78 -15.72
N ALA A 141 -3.72 0.45 -15.59
CA ALA A 141 -4.09 1.30 -14.46
C ALA A 141 -5.63 1.48 -14.35
N PRO A 142 -6.18 1.55 -13.13
CA PRO A 142 -7.61 1.78 -12.94
C PRO A 142 -8.07 3.09 -13.60
N VAL A 143 -9.27 3.07 -14.17
CA VAL A 143 -9.95 4.27 -14.65
C VAL A 143 -10.83 4.81 -13.53
N ILE A 144 -10.58 6.04 -13.09
CA ILE A 144 -11.43 6.69 -12.09
C ILE A 144 -12.65 7.28 -12.80
N VAL A 145 -13.84 6.86 -12.37
CA VAL A 145 -15.13 7.30 -12.93
C VAL A 145 -15.87 8.30 -12.04
N ASP A 146 -15.49 8.40 -10.76
CA ASP A 146 -15.97 9.42 -9.82
C ASP A 146 -14.90 9.68 -8.73
N GLY A 147 -14.78 10.92 -8.28
CA GLY A 147 -13.73 11.37 -7.36
C GLY A 147 -12.40 11.77 -8.04
N PRO A 148 -11.35 12.07 -7.26
CA PRO A 148 -10.06 12.53 -7.79
C PRO A 148 -9.31 11.42 -8.55
N THR A 149 -8.78 11.75 -9.73
CA THR A 149 -8.02 10.82 -10.56
C THR A 149 -6.57 10.63 -10.07
N VAL A 150 -6.04 11.63 -9.36
CA VAL A 150 -4.69 11.64 -8.78
C VAL A 150 -4.72 11.97 -7.29
N ASP A 151 -3.71 11.51 -6.56
CA ASP A 151 -3.48 11.82 -5.15
C ASP A 151 -2.79 13.19 -4.97
N THR A 152 -2.52 13.57 -3.72
CA THR A 152 -1.90 14.85 -3.35
C THR A 152 -0.43 14.98 -3.76
N GLU A 153 0.20 13.88 -4.22
CA GLU A 153 1.57 13.84 -4.75
C GLU A 153 1.58 13.65 -6.29
N GLY A 154 0.39 13.65 -6.93
CA GLY A 154 0.24 13.53 -8.39
C GLY A 154 0.30 12.09 -8.92
N ASN A 155 0.27 11.07 -8.08
CA ASN A 155 0.15 9.68 -8.52
C ASN A 155 -1.29 9.32 -8.87
N HIS A 156 -1.52 8.26 -9.63
CA HIS A 156 -2.86 7.66 -9.75
C HIS A 156 -3.46 7.38 -8.36
N ALA A 157 -4.69 7.82 -8.14
CA ALA A 157 -5.34 7.74 -6.83
C ALA A 157 -5.46 6.29 -6.31
N VAL A 158 -5.70 5.32 -7.21
CA VAL A 158 -5.75 3.88 -6.88
C VAL A 158 -4.57 3.16 -7.50
N SER A 159 -3.79 2.47 -6.67
CA SER A 159 -2.74 1.54 -7.10
C SER A 159 -3.25 0.11 -7.02
N ILE A 160 -2.80 -0.76 -7.95
CA ILE A 160 -3.20 -2.17 -8.00
C ILE A 160 -2.01 -3.12 -8.18
N LEU A 161 -2.14 -4.33 -7.65
CA LEU A 161 -1.18 -5.42 -7.84
C LEU A 161 -1.95 -6.74 -8.03
N LEU A 162 -1.78 -7.37 -9.19
CA LEU A 162 -2.28 -8.71 -9.50
C LEU A 162 -1.24 -9.75 -9.07
N LYS A 163 -1.70 -10.80 -8.39
CA LYS A 163 -0.96 -12.01 -8.04
C LYS A 163 -1.70 -13.24 -8.56
N VAL A 164 -0.96 -14.31 -8.82
CA VAL A 164 -1.52 -15.63 -9.15
C VAL A 164 -0.91 -16.65 -8.21
N HIS A 165 -1.74 -17.42 -7.53
CA HIS A 165 -1.31 -18.49 -6.65
C HIS A 165 -2.19 -19.72 -6.89
N GLN A 166 -1.58 -20.87 -7.15
CA GLN A 166 -2.28 -22.14 -7.41
C GLN A 166 -3.40 -22.01 -8.48
N GLY A 167 -3.17 -21.22 -9.53
CA GLY A 167 -4.12 -20.99 -10.62
C GLY A 167 -5.23 -19.98 -10.31
N LYS A 168 -5.34 -19.50 -9.07
CA LYS A 168 -6.28 -18.43 -8.67
C LYS A 168 -5.64 -17.06 -8.81
N LYS A 169 -6.44 -16.05 -9.17
CA LYS A 169 -6.01 -14.66 -9.32
C LYS A 169 -6.44 -13.84 -8.11
N PHE A 170 -5.53 -13.00 -7.61
CA PHE A 170 -5.78 -12.10 -6.49
C PHE A 170 -5.37 -10.68 -6.88
N LEU A 171 -6.27 -9.71 -6.69
CA LEU A 171 -5.98 -8.30 -6.97
C LEU A 171 -5.98 -7.52 -5.66
N LEU A 172 -4.83 -6.94 -5.32
CA LEU A 172 -4.73 -5.95 -4.24
C LEU A 172 -4.98 -4.58 -4.86
N ALA A 173 -5.85 -3.77 -4.26
CA ALA A 173 -6.12 -2.41 -4.69
C ALA A 173 -6.20 -1.47 -3.49
N SER A 174 -5.52 -0.33 -3.54
CA SER A 174 -5.53 0.63 -2.43
C SER A 174 -5.54 2.06 -2.94
N CYS A 175 -6.37 2.89 -2.32
CA CYS A 175 -6.52 4.31 -2.59
C CYS A 175 -5.58 5.12 -1.71
N SER A 176 -4.86 6.05 -2.32
CA SER A 176 -3.92 6.96 -1.69
C SER A 176 -4.49 8.37 -1.48
N ALA A 177 -5.69 8.63 -1.99
CA ALA A 177 -6.37 9.92 -1.89
C ALA A 177 -7.22 10.03 -0.60
N GLU A 178 -7.25 11.23 -0.04
CA GLU A 178 -8.11 11.58 1.11
C GLU A 178 -9.55 11.90 0.66
N ALA A 179 -10.12 11.01 -0.16
CA ALA A 179 -11.43 11.19 -0.77
C ALA A 179 -12.05 9.85 -1.14
N THR A 180 -13.36 9.84 -1.32
CA THR A 180 -14.03 8.71 -1.96
C THR A 180 -13.74 8.72 -3.45
N VAL A 181 -13.33 7.57 -3.99
CA VAL A 181 -12.99 7.34 -5.39
C VAL A 181 -13.76 6.12 -5.89
N LYS A 182 -14.43 6.23 -7.02
CA LYS A 182 -15.02 5.09 -7.74
C LYS A 182 -14.14 4.75 -8.92
N ALA A 183 -13.62 3.52 -8.95
CA ALA A 183 -12.68 3.07 -9.98
C ALA A 183 -13.23 1.89 -10.77
N GLN A 184 -12.83 1.81 -12.03
CA GLN A 184 -13.02 0.68 -12.92
C GLN A 184 -11.69 0.03 -13.23
N ILE A 185 -11.64 -1.30 -13.09
CA ILE A 185 -10.44 -2.11 -13.34
C ILE A 185 -10.80 -3.18 -14.38
N THR A 186 -10.10 -3.15 -15.51
CA THR A 186 -10.31 -4.10 -16.61
C THR A 186 -9.55 -5.41 -16.35
N LEU A 187 -10.31 -6.49 -16.24
CA LEU A 187 -9.89 -7.86 -15.91
C LEU A 187 -10.55 -8.84 -16.89
N PRO A 188 -10.03 -8.99 -18.12
CA PRO A 188 -10.65 -9.83 -19.14
C PRO A 188 -10.84 -11.28 -18.67
N GLY A 189 -12.04 -11.81 -18.91
CA GLY A 189 -12.41 -13.18 -18.56
C GLY A 189 -12.79 -13.42 -17.09
N VAL A 190 -12.70 -12.41 -16.22
CA VAL A 190 -13.19 -12.47 -14.84
C VAL A 190 -14.67 -12.12 -14.80
N LYS A 191 -15.45 -12.92 -14.08
CA LYS A 191 -16.91 -12.80 -13.95
C LYS A 191 -17.31 -12.30 -12.57
N SER A 192 -16.57 -12.67 -11.53
CA SER A 192 -16.85 -12.22 -10.17
C SER A 192 -15.59 -11.99 -9.35
N ALA A 193 -15.73 -11.19 -8.30
CA ALA A 193 -14.65 -10.88 -7.38
C ALA A 193 -15.18 -10.94 -5.95
N LYS A 194 -14.69 -11.91 -5.17
CA LYS A 194 -14.93 -11.96 -3.73
C LYS A 194 -13.97 -10.98 -3.06
N VAL A 195 -14.49 -10.05 -2.26
CA VAL A 195 -13.66 -9.08 -1.57
C VAL A 195 -13.20 -9.68 -0.24
N LEU A 196 -11.96 -10.14 -0.17
CA LEU A 196 -11.39 -10.74 1.03
C LEU A 196 -11.36 -9.71 2.18
N PHE A 197 -11.60 -10.22 3.38
CA PHE A 197 -11.74 -9.43 4.62
C PHE A 197 -12.97 -8.51 4.65
N GLU A 198 -13.85 -8.63 3.66
CA GLU A 198 -15.13 -7.97 3.57
C GLU A 198 -16.21 -9.02 3.29
N ASP A 199 -17.44 -8.81 3.78
CA ASP A 199 -18.54 -9.77 3.56
C ASP A 199 -19.33 -9.42 2.31
N ARG A 200 -18.62 -9.37 1.15
CA ARG A 200 -19.24 -9.02 -0.14
C ARG A 200 -18.53 -9.63 -1.34
N THR A 201 -19.31 -9.80 -2.41
CA THR A 201 -18.85 -10.23 -3.74
C THR A 201 -19.38 -9.26 -4.78
N ILE A 202 -18.57 -8.95 -5.79
CA ILE A 202 -18.91 -8.06 -6.90
C ILE A 202 -19.03 -8.90 -8.17
N GLN A 203 -20.12 -8.73 -8.91
CA GLN A 203 -20.25 -9.28 -10.25
C GLN A 203 -19.66 -8.30 -11.27
N LEU A 204 -18.82 -8.79 -12.17
CA LEU A 204 -18.20 -7.99 -13.22
C LEU A 204 -19.08 -8.05 -14.48
N ALA A 205 -19.27 -6.90 -15.11
CA ALA A 205 -19.84 -6.81 -16.44
C ALA A 205 -18.70 -6.74 -17.46
N ASP A 206 -18.66 -7.65 -18.43
CA ASP A 206 -17.66 -7.70 -19.50
C ASP A 206 -16.20 -7.65 -19.01
N GLY A 207 -15.92 -8.28 -17.87
CA GLY A 207 -14.60 -8.27 -17.25
C GLY A 207 -14.19 -6.93 -16.65
N VAL A 208 -15.13 -6.03 -16.34
CA VAL A 208 -14.84 -4.75 -15.67
C VAL A 208 -15.32 -4.82 -14.21
N LEU A 209 -14.37 -4.71 -13.28
CA LEU A 209 -14.65 -4.53 -11.86
C LEU A 209 -14.85 -3.05 -11.58
N THR A 210 -16.02 -2.68 -11.08
CA THR A 210 -16.33 -1.32 -10.61
C THR A 210 -16.51 -1.34 -9.11
N ASP A 211 -15.70 -0.60 -8.37
CA ASP A 211 -15.81 -0.52 -6.91
C ASP A 211 -15.51 0.89 -6.37
N THR A 212 -15.97 1.14 -5.15
CA THR A 212 -15.82 2.41 -4.44
C THR A 212 -14.82 2.26 -3.30
N PHE A 213 -13.74 3.02 -3.38
CA PHE A 213 -12.75 3.18 -2.34
C PHE A 213 -13.13 4.44 -1.55
N THR A 214 -13.54 4.28 -0.29
CA THR A 214 -13.73 5.43 0.61
C THR A 214 -12.37 6.04 0.98
N ASN A 215 -12.31 7.02 1.88
CA ASN A 215 -11.07 7.67 2.32
C ASN A 215 -9.97 6.62 2.68
N TYR A 216 -8.91 6.54 1.87
CA TYR A 216 -7.84 5.53 1.94
C TYR A 216 -8.33 4.06 1.85
N GLY A 217 -9.43 3.83 1.14
CA GLY A 217 -10.04 2.53 0.95
C GLY A 217 -9.05 1.51 0.38
N THR A 218 -9.10 0.28 0.88
CA THR A 218 -8.24 -0.80 0.43
C THR A 218 -9.07 -2.06 0.30
N HIS A 219 -8.94 -2.75 -0.83
CA HIS A 219 -9.70 -3.95 -1.15
C HIS A 219 -8.75 -5.02 -1.67
N VAL A 220 -9.00 -6.27 -1.29
CA VAL A 220 -8.28 -7.44 -1.78
C VAL A 220 -9.30 -8.36 -2.42
N TYR A 221 -9.16 -8.63 -3.70
CA TYR A 221 -10.13 -9.42 -4.46
C TYR A 221 -9.57 -10.80 -4.77
N GLU A 222 -10.32 -11.87 -4.48
CA GLU A 222 -10.14 -13.18 -5.13
C GLU A 222 -11.03 -13.20 -6.38
N LEU A 223 -10.42 -13.40 -7.55
CA LEU A 223 -11.04 -13.24 -8.86
C LEU A 223 -11.41 -14.60 -9.46
N GLU A 224 -12.64 -14.71 -9.96
CA GLU A 224 -13.19 -15.89 -10.64
C GLU A 224 -13.74 -15.58 -12.04
#